data_AF-A0A7C4IZ57-F1
#
_entry.id   AF-A0A7C4IZ57-F1
#
_cell.length_a   1.000
_cell.length_b   1.000
_cell.length_c   1.000
_cell.angle_alpha   90.00
_cell.angle_beta   90.00
_cell.angle_gamma   90.00
#
_symmetry.space_group_name_H-M   'P 1'
#
loop_
_entity.id
_entity.type
_entity.pdbx_description
1 polymer ?
#
loop_
_entity_poly.entity_id
_entity_poly.type
_entity_poly.pdbx_seq_one_letter_code
_entity_poly.pdbx_strand_id
1 'polypeptide(L)'
;MEGGIRAWNGLRAAGPPEAGMAYFETAQKPEEMIALAWILEEGASKFYREMGKRQKGPDEAALFKELSEDEEKHKTSLFSIYQKRAGKGADSAFPRSLLSLESGVDYLEGGVLLNKALEWTQGQELRDILDFSVSLEANAIDLYIKMERKAEGGEAKEVFRALSNQERNHLKRLTAALQTLIS
;
A
#
# COMPACT_ATOMS: atom_id res chain seq x y z
N MET A 1 -23.87 -11.77 -37.94
CA MET A 1 -22.85 -11.50 -36.89
C MET A 1 -23.48 -10.55 -35.89
N GLU A 2 -24.27 -11.11 -34.97
CA GLU A 2 -24.83 -10.41 -33.83
C GLU A 2 -23.98 -10.75 -32.61
N GLY A 3 -23.50 -9.73 -31.90
CA GLY A 3 -22.72 -9.91 -30.67
C GLY A 3 -21.49 -9.02 -30.56
N GLY A 4 -21.69 -7.70 -30.67
CA GLY A 4 -20.74 -6.71 -30.15
C GLY A 4 -21.20 -6.18 -28.80
N ILE A 5 -20.48 -5.19 -28.24
CA ILE A 5 -20.64 -4.46 -26.96
C ILE A 5 -22.10 -4.16 -26.50
N ARG A 6 -23.09 -4.29 -27.38
CA ARG A 6 -24.53 -4.14 -27.11
C ARG A 6 -25.20 -5.31 -26.38
N ALA A 7 -24.52 -6.44 -26.16
CA ALA A 7 -25.04 -7.57 -25.36
C ALA A 7 -24.66 -7.49 -23.87
N TRP A 8 -24.10 -6.36 -23.42
CA TRP A 8 -23.63 -6.20 -22.04
C TRP A 8 -24.75 -5.67 -21.14
N ASN A 9 -25.33 -6.56 -20.33
CA ASN A 9 -26.43 -6.28 -19.39
C ASN A 9 -25.97 -5.58 -18.10
N GLY A 10 -25.31 -4.43 -18.22
CA GLY A 10 -25.31 -3.40 -17.17
C GLY A 10 -24.73 -3.77 -15.79
N LEU A 11 -24.10 -4.93 -15.62
CA LEU A 11 -23.34 -5.24 -14.41
C LEU A 11 -22.04 -4.44 -14.46
N ARG A 12 -22.12 -3.15 -14.08
CA ARG A 12 -20.94 -2.39 -13.68
C ARG A 12 -20.26 -3.20 -12.58
N ALA A 13 -19.19 -3.90 -12.94
CA ALA A 13 -18.21 -4.30 -11.95
C ALA A 13 -17.75 -3.00 -11.30
N ALA A 14 -18.23 -2.75 -10.08
CA ALA A 14 -17.70 -1.68 -9.26
C ALA A 14 -16.31 -2.15 -8.83
N GLY A 15 -15.34 -1.97 -9.73
CA GLY A 15 -13.94 -2.25 -9.44
C GLY A 15 -13.47 -1.50 -8.21
N PRO A 16 -12.26 -1.79 -7.72
CA PRO A 16 -11.69 -1.07 -6.59
C PRO A 16 -11.71 0.45 -6.84
N PRO A 17 -11.73 1.27 -5.77
CA PRO A 17 -11.70 2.73 -5.89
C PRO A 17 -10.58 3.20 -6.83
N GLU A 18 -10.89 4.21 -7.65
CA GLU A 18 -9.97 4.70 -8.67
C GLU A 18 -8.64 5.18 -8.05
N ALA A 19 -7.54 4.75 -8.66
CA ALA A 19 -6.19 5.21 -8.37
C ALA A 19 -6.06 6.70 -8.73
N GLY A 20 -5.86 7.57 -7.72
CA GLY A 20 -5.57 8.98 -7.91
C GLY A 20 -4.11 9.20 -8.34
N MET A 21 -3.75 8.85 -9.57
CA MET A 21 -2.36 8.92 -10.09
C MET A 21 -1.69 10.30 -10.02
N ALA A 22 -2.40 11.37 -9.65
CA ALA A 22 -1.90 12.74 -9.74
C ALA A 22 -0.96 13.19 -8.60
N TYR A 23 -0.78 12.42 -7.51
CA TYR A 23 -0.16 12.97 -6.29
C TYR A 23 1.32 12.58 -6.04
N PHE A 24 1.86 11.56 -6.72
CA PHE A 24 3.14 10.95 -6.31
C PHE A 24 4.34 11.19 -7.23
N GLU A 25 4.18 11.93 -8.33
CA GLU A 25 5.31 12.33 -9.19
C GLU A 25 6.25 13.37 -8.55
N THR A 26 5.94 13.86 -7.34
CA THR A 26 6.64 15.00 -6.71
C THR A 26 7.79 14.62 -5.79
N ALA A 27 7.90 13.38 -5.30
CA ALA A 27 8.99 12.97 -4.42
C ALA A 27 10.30 12.78 -5.21
N GLN A 28 11.20 13.76 -5.15
CA GLN A 28 12.46 13.75 -5.89
C GLN A 28 13.66 13.51 -4.98
N LYS A 29 13.61 13.99 -3.73
CA LYS A 29 14.70 13.80 -2.77
C LYS A 29 14.50 12.51 -1.97
N PRO A 30 15.59 11.86 -1.50
CA PRO A 30 15.48 10.66 -0.68
C PRO A 30 14.59 10.84 0.56
N GLU A 31 14.61 12.00 1.20
CA GLU A 31 13.79 12.29 2.39
C GLU A 31 12.29 12.38 2.04
N GLU A 32 11.95 12.94 0.87
CA GLU A 32 10.57 13.00 0.36
C GLU A 32 10.09 11.60 -0.05
N MET A 33 10.96 10.78 -0.67
CA MET A 33 10.65 9.39 -1.00
C MET A 33 10.40 8.56 0.26
N ILE A 34 11.22 8.74 1.30
CA ILE A 34 11.06 8.07 2.59
C ILE A 34 9.76 8.52 3.27
N ALA A 35 9.44 9.82 3.24
CA ALA A 35 8.19 10.34 3.77
C ALA A 35 6.97 9.77 3.03
N LEU A 36 7.06 9.65 1.70
CA LEU A 36 5.98 9.11 0.87
C LEU A 36 5.76 7.63 1.19
N ALA A 37 6.83 6.83 1.18
CA ALA A 37 6.77 5.42 1.56
C ALA A 37 6.14 5.28 2.95
N TRP A 38 6.56 6.08 3.93
CA TRP A 38 6.00 5.99 5.28
C TRP A 38 4.48 6.21 5.31
N ILE A 39 3.96 7.17 4.53
CA ILE A 39 2.52 7.46 4.45
C ILE A 39 1.76 6.29 3.82
N LEU A 40 2.31 5.69 2.77
CA LEU A 40 1.70 4.55 2.08
C LEU A 40 1.68 3.31 2.98
N GLU A 41 2.79 3.04 3.68
CA GLU A 41 2.89 1.99 4.71
C GLU A 41 1.89 2.22 5.86
N GLU A 42 1.68 3.47 6.26
CA GLU A 42 0.66 3.79 7.26
C GLU A 42 -0.77 3.53 6.75
N GLY A 43 -1.05 3.87 5.50
CA GLY A 43 -2.31 3.53 4.86
C GLY A 43 -2.52 2.01 4.82
N ALA A 44 -1.52 1.27 4.33
CA ALA A 44 -1.56 -0.19 4.20
C ALA A 44 -1.74 -0.87 5.57
N SER A 45 -0.99 -0.45 6.58
CA SER A 45 -1.15 -0.98 7.94
C SER A 45 -2.57 -0.77 8.48
N LYS A 46 -3.12 0.44 8.32
CA LYS A 46 -4.49 0.75 8.75
C LYS A 46 -5.51 -0.09 7.97
N PHE A 47 -5.32 -0.24 6.66
CA PHE A 47 -6.19 -1.07 5.82
C PHE A 47 -6.20 -2.52 6.27
N TYR A 48 -5.03 -3.15 6.40
CA TYR A 48 -4.93 -4.56 6.81
C TYR A 48 -5.43 -4.79 8.23
N ARG A 49 -5.16 -3.87 9.16
CA ARG A 49 -5.73 -3.94 10.51
C ARG A 49 -7.25 -3.97 10.49
N GLU A 50 -7.88 -3.12 9.67
CA GLU A 50 -9.34 -3.09 9.54
C GLU A 50 -9.88 -4.34 8.83
N MET A 51 -9.15 -4.89 7.84
CA MET A 51 -9.56 -6.14 7.19
C MET A 51 -9.51 -7.31 8.17
N GLY A 52 -8.45 -7.41 8.99
CA GLY A 52 -8.30 -8.47 10.00
C GLY A 52 -9.42 -8.47 11.04
N LYS A 53 -9.87 -7.29 11.49
CA LYS A 53 -11.00 -7.16 12.43
C LYS A 53 -12.34 -7.64 11.86
N ARG A 54 -12.50 -7.64 10.54
CA ARG A 54 -13.75 -7.98 9.85
C ARG A 54 -13.84 -9.45 9.47
N GLN A 55 -12.72 -10.18 9.50
CA GLN A 55 -12.71 -11.59 9.13
C GLN A 55 -13.38 -12.47 10.18
N LYS A 56 -14.15 -13.44 9.71
CA LYS A 56 -14.79 -14.47 10.56
C LYS A 56 -13.89 -15.68 10.77
N GLY A 57 -13.05 -16.01 9.78
CA GLY A 57 -12.12 -17.11 9.85
C GLY A 57 -10.83 -16.71 10.58
N PRO A 58 -10.29 -17.58 11.45
CA PRO A 58 -9.10 -17.26 12.23
C PRO A 58 -7.83 -17.10 11.38
N ASP A 59 -7.73 -17.85 10.28
CA ASP A 59 -6.54 -17.86 9.42
C ASP A 59 -6.45 -16.56 8.61
N GLU A 60 -7.56 -16.09 8.06
CA GLU A 60 -7.62 -14.83 7.32
C GLU A 60 -7.45 -13.62 8.25
N ALA A 61 -8.06 -13.67 9.44
CA ALA A 61 -7.86 -12.65 10.47
C ALA A 61 -6.38 -12.54 10.87
N ALA A 62 -5.72 -13.70 11.04
CA ALA A 62 -4.29 -13.76 11.36
C ALA A 62 -3.43 -13.21 10.21
N LEU A 63 -3.69 -13.62 8.97
CA LEU A 63 -2.98 -13.11 7.79
C LEU A 63 -2.99 -11.57 7.73
N PHE A 64 -4.17 -10.95 7.79
CA PHE A 64 -4.28 -9.50 7.73
C PHE A 64 -3.66 -8.79 8.95
N LYS A 65 -3.75 -9.39 10.14
CA LYS A 65 -3.10 -8.87 11.34
C LYS A 65 -1.59 -8.87 11.20
N GLU A 66 -1.01 -9.97 10.73
CA GLU A 66 0.42 -10.08 10.51
C GLU A 66 0.90 -9.11 9.42
N LEU A 67 0.18 -8.96 8.31
CA LEU A 67 0.48 -7.95 7.28
C LEU A 67 0.50 -6.54 7.89
N SER A 68 -0.51 -6.17 8.68
CA SER A 68 -0.54 -4.87 9.37
C SER A 68 0.67 -4.64 10.29
N GLU A 69 1.11 -5.68 10.98
CA GLU A 69 2.29 -5.63 11.86
C GLU A 69 3.60 -5.51 11.07
N ASP A 70 3.68 -6.11 9.89
CA ASP A 70 4.82 -5.98 8.98
C ASP A 70 4.93 -4.53 8.46
N GLU A 71 3.82 -3.90 8.06
CA GLU A 71 3.82 -2.49 7.61
C GLU A 71 4.22 -1.50 8.73
N GLU A 72 3.88 -1.76 10.00
CA GLU A 72 4.35 -0.92 11.10
C GLU A 72 5.89 -1.05 11.30
N LYS A 73 6.47 -2.22 11.01
CA LYS A 73 7.94 -2.41 11.01
C LYS A 73 8.59 -1.68 9.83
N HIS A 74 7.92 -1.65 8.68
CA HIS A 74 8.35 -0.87 7.51
C HIS A 74 8.43 0.62 7.85
N LYS A 75 7.36 1.19 8.44
CA LYS A 75 7.35 2.57 8.94
C LYS A 75 8.48 2.87 9.91
N THR A 76 8.72 1.95 10.86
CA THR A 76 9.80 2.10 11.85
C THR A 76 11.17 2.15 11.17
N SER A 77 11.38 1.30 10.16
CA SER A 77 12.62 1.26 9.38
C SER A 77 12.81 2.54 8.57
N LEU A 78 11.76 3.00 7.88
CA LEU A 78 11.76 4.25 7.12
C LEU A 78 12.06 5.46 8.00
N PHE A 79 11.42 5.57 9.16
CA PHE A 79 11.67 6.65 10.11
C PHE A 79 13.11 6.63 10.64
N SER A 80 13.66 5.44 10.91
CA SER A 80 15.06 5.30 11.35
C SER A 80 16.04 5.79 10.29
N ILE A 81 15.81 5.49 9.00
CA ILE A 81 16.62 6.00 7.89
C ILE A 81 16.45 7.51 7.74
N TYR A 82 15.23 8.03 7.85
CA TYR A 82 14.98 9.47 7.83
C TYR A 82 15.79 10.20 8.91
N GLN A 83 15.77 9.71 10.16
CA GLN A 83 16.50 10.31 11.27
C GLN A 83 18.01 10.34 11.04
N LYS A 84 18.58 9.23 10.53
CA LYS A 84 20.02 9.16 10.18
C LYS A 84 20.40 10.20 9.13
N ARG A 85 19.55 10.39 8.12
CA ARG A 85 19.81 11.31 7.01
C ARG A 85 19.60 12.78 7.38
N ALA A 86 18.53 13.09 8.11
CA ALA A 86 18.21 14.45 8.52
C ALA A 86 19.11 14.93 9.67
N GLY A 87 19.71 14.02 10.45
CA GLY A 87 20.64 14.32 11.54
C GLY A 87 20.00 15.25 12.58
N LYS A 88 20.73 16.29 13.01
CA LYS A 88 20.24 17.29 13.97
C LYS A 88 19.11 18.18 13.43
N GLY A 89 18.79 18.09 12.14
CA GLY A 89 17.71 18.83 11.48
C GLY A 89 16.47 17.99 11.19
N ALA A 90 16.32 16.82 11.82
CA ALA A 90 15.13 16.00 11.70
C ALA A 90 13.88 16.81 12.08
N ASP A 91 12.96 16.92 11.14
CA ASP A 91 11.73 17.66 11.32
C ASP A 91 10.78 16.87 12.23
N SER A 92 10.35 17.50 13.32
CA SER A 92 9.35 16.93 14.23
C SER A 92 7.99 16.70 13.55
N ALA A 93 7.74 17.33 12.40
CA ALA A 93 6.51 17.20 11.62
C ALA A 93 6.60 16.17 10.49
N PHE A 94 7.67 15.36 10.44
CA PHE A 94 7.75 14.18 9.58
C PHE A 94 6.51 13.27 9.79
N PRO A 95 5.98 12.62 8.73
CA PRO A 95 6.39 12.71 7.32
C PRO A 95 5.74 13.86 6.56
N ARG A 96 4.65 14.44 7.09
CA ARG A 96 3.76 15.31 6.31
C ARG A 96 4.38 16.66 5.95
N SER A 97 5.32 17.17 6.73
CA SER A 97 5.99 18.44 6.39
C SER A 97 6.82 18.38 5.11
N LEU A 98 7.20 17.19 4.66
CA LEU A 98 8.01 16.98 3.46
C LEU A 98 7.18 16.83 2.19
N LEU A 99 5.85 16.75 2.31
CA LEU A 99 4.96 16.46 1.20
C LEU A 99 3.77 17.40 1.20
N SER A 100 3.38 17.87 0.01
CA SER A 100 2.16 18.66 -0.16
C SER A 100 0.94 17.75 -0.31
N LEU A 101 0.59 17.04 0.77
CA LEU A 101 -0.58 16.16 0.83
C LEU A 101 -1.68 16.78 1.70
N GLU A 102 -2.93 16.43 1.40
CA GLU A 102 -4.07 16.88 2.19
C GLU A 102 -3.98 16.36 3.63
N SER A 103 -4.13 17.26 4.60
CA SER A 103 -4.05 16.94 6.02
C SER A 103 -5.25 16.09 6.45
N GLY A 104 -5.00 15.08 7.29
CA GLY A 104 -6.05 14.18 7.80
C GLY A 104 -6.50 13.12 6.80
N VAL A 105 -5.86 13.05 5.63
CA VAL A 105 -6.10 12.04 4.61
C VAL A 105 -4.98 10.99 4.66
N ASP A 106 -5.39 9.73 4.58
CA ASP A 106 -4.50 8.57 4.46
C ASP A 106 -4.64 7.97 3.07
N TYR A 107 -3.52 7.53 2.51
CA TYR A 107 -3.41 7.05 1.15
C TYR A 107 -2.88 5.63 1.14
N LEU A 108 -3.41 4.82 0.22
CA LEU A 108 -2.85 3.54 -0.18
C LEU A 108 -2.08 3.71 -1.49
N GLU A 109 -1.37 2.64 -1.85
CA GLU A 109 -0.68 2.56 -3.14
C GLU A 109 -1.59 2.89 -4.33
N GLY A 110 -1.00 3.51 -5.34
CA GLY A 110 -1.73 4.04 -6.50
C GLY A 110 -2.57 5.29 -6.23
N GLY A 111 -2.54 5.84 -5.02
CA GLY A 111 -3.19 7.12 -4.67
C GLY A 111 -4.63 6.93 -4.27
N VAL A 112 -4.99 5.72 -3.86
CA VAL A 112 -6.32 5.39 -3.37
C VAL A 112 -6.51 5.97 -1.98
N LEU A 113 -7.61 6.66 -1.74
CA LEU A 113 -7.94 7.16 -0.41
C LEU A 113 -8.34 6.00 0.49
N LEU A 114 -7.71 5.89 1.67
CA LEU A 114 -7.95 4.79 2.60
C LEU A 114 -9.43 4.70 3.00
N ASN A 115 -10.08 5.83 3.29
CA ASN A 115 -11.50 5.85 3.66
C ASN A 115 -12.39 5.30 2.54
N LYS A 116 -12.06 5.58 1.27
CA LYS A 116 -12.80 5.07 0.11
C LYS A 116 -12.56 3.58 -0.12
N ALA A 117 -11.34 3.10 0.12
CA ALA A 117 -11.09 1.65 0.14
C ALA A 117 -11.89 0.96 1.27
N LEU A 118 -11.88 1.51 2.48
CA LEU A 118 -12.62 0.95 3.61
C LEU A 118 -14.14 0.98 3.43
N GLU A 119 -14.68 1.99 2.75
CA GLU A 119 -16.08 2.09 2.35
C GLU A 119 -16.41 1.04 1.29
N TRP A 120 -15.60 0.94 0.22
CA TRP A 120 -15.78 -0.03 -0.85
C TRP A 120 -15.82 -1.48 -0.32
N THR A 121 -14.88 -1.85 0.56
CA THR A 121 -14.79 -3.20 1.16
C THR A 121 -16.03 -3.64 1.95
N GLN A 122 -16.95 -2.76 2.34
CA GLN A 122 -18.15 -3.13 3.09
C GLN A 122 -19.13 -4.02 2.29
N GLY A 123 -19.08 -3.93 0.96
CA GLY A 123 -19.93 -4.72 0.06
C GLY A 123 -19.17 -5.79 -0.73
N GLN A 124 -17.92 -6.07 -0.36
CA GLN A 124 -17.06 -6.99 -1.10
C GLN A 124 -16.91 -8.32 -0.39
N GLU A 125 -16.74 -9.38 -1.17
CA GLU A 125 -16.37 -10.68 -0.63
C GLU A 125 -14.88 -10.71 -0.31
N LEU A 126 -14.46 -11.66 0.54
CA LEU A 126 -13.06 -11.83 0.91
C LEU A 126 -12.15 -11.96 -0.33
N ARG A 127 -12.63 -12.65 -1.38
CA ARG A 127 -11.90 -12.79 -2.63
C ARG A 127 -11.55 -11.44 -3.25
N ASP A 128 -12.51 -10.54 -3.37
CA ASP A 128 -12.31 -9.22 -3.96
C ASP A 128 -11.34 -8.37 -3.11
N ILE A 129 -11.40 -8.51 -1.78
CA ILE A 129 -10.48 -7.84 -0.85
C ILE A 129 -9.05 -8.37 -1.04
N LEU A 130 -8.88 -9.69 -1.18
CA LEU A 130 -7.56 -10.29 -1.43
C LEU A 130 -7.02 -9.90 -2.82
N ASP A 131 -7.85 -9.89 -3.86
CA ASP A 131 -7.47 -9.44 -5.20
C ASP A 131 -7.02 -7.96 -5.19
N PHE A 132 -7.73 -7.11 -4.44
CA PHE A 132 -7.32 -5.72 -4.23
C PHE A 132 -6.00 -5.62 -3.47
N SER A 133 -5.83 -6.39 -2.40
CA SER A 133 -4.59 -6.43 -1.60
C SER A 133 -3.39 -6.86 -2.45
N VAL A 134 -3.54 -7.90 -3.29
CA VAL A 134 -2.54 -8.34 -4.27
C VAL A 134 -2.13 -7.20 -5.20
N SER A 135 -3.10 -6.39 -5.63
CA SER A 135 -2.83 -5.23 -6.50
C SER A 135 -2.08 -4.12 -5.76
N LEU A 136 -2.38 -3.87 -4.48
CA LEU A 136 -1.64 -2.92 -3.65
C LEU A 136 -0.17 -3.37 -3.50
N GLU A 137 0.07 -4.62 -3.13
CA GLU A 137 1.43 -5.16 -2.97
C GLU A 137 2.24 -5.15 -4.27
N ALA A 138 1.61 -5.50 -5.39
CA ALA A 138 2.27 -5.44 -6.70
C ALA A 138 2.72 -4.00 -7.05
N ASN A 139 1.86 -3.02 -6.77
CA ASN A 139 2.17 -1.61 -6.98
C ASN A 139 3.28 -1.12 -6.03
N ALA A 140 3.24 -1.51 -4.75
CA ALA A 140 4.28 -1.20 -3.77
C ALA A 140 5.66 -1.72 -4.20
N ILE A 141 5.73 -2.98 -4.67
CA ILE A 141 6.97 -3.58 -5.20
C ILE A 141 7.55 -2.71 -6.33
N ASP A 142 6.70 -2.35 -7.30
CA ASP A 142 7.11 -1.53 -8.44
C ASP A 142 7.55 -0.13 -8.00
N LEU A 143 6.86 0.47 -7.04
CA LEU A 143 7.22 1.77 -6.48
C LEU A 143 8.59 1.71 -5.80
N TYR A 144 8.82 0.73 -4.93
CA TYR A 144 10.07 0.62 -4.19
C TYR A 144 11.27 0.26 -5.07
N ILE A 145 11.07 -0.53 -6.13
CA ILE A 145 12.13 -0.73 -7.14
C ILE A 145 12.45 0.59 -7.86
N LYS A 146 11.44 1.41 -8.18
CA LYS A 146 11.65 2.73 -8.80
C LYS A 146 12.36 3.68 -7.84
N MET A 147 11.97 3.72 -6.57
CA MET A 147 12.59 4.54 -5.53
C MET A 147 14.03 4.12 -5.28
N GLU A 148 14.33 2.81 -5.15
CA GLU A 148 15.70 2.29 -5.01
C GLU A 148 16.61 2.79 -6.14
N ARG A 149 16.12 2.74 -7.38
CA ARG A 149 16.90 3.18 -8.56
C ARG A 149 17.17 4.68 -8.55
N LYS A 150 16.22 5.47 -8.07
CA LYS A 150 16.30 6.95 -8.05
C LYS A 150 17.00 7.51 -6.81
N ALA A 151 16.92 6.82 -5.67
CA ALA A 151 17.40 7.34 -4.40
C ALA A 151 18.91 7.56 -4.40
N GLU A 152 19.35 8.66 -3.81
CA GLU A 152 20.75 8.95 -3.56
C GLU A 152 21.16 8.54 -2.14
N GLY A 153 22.33 7.90 -2.02
CA GLY A 153 22.88 7.39 -0.77
C GLY A 153 22.53 5.92 -0.49
N GLY A 154 23.50 5.17 0.06
CA GLY A 154 23.41 3.72 0.24
C GLY A 154 22.24 3.28 1.12
N GLU A 155 22.04 3.95 2.26
CA GLU A 155 21.00 3.58 3.24
C GLU A 155 19.58 3.69 2.68
N ALA A 156 19.30 4.72 1.86
CA ALA A 156 17.99 4.89 1.23
C ALA A 156 17.74 3.80 0.17
N LYS A 157 18.76 3.43 -0.60
CA LYS A 157 18.65 2.31 -1.55
C LYS A 157 18.42 0.99 -0.82
N GLU A 158 19.13 0.76 0.27
CA GLU A 158 19.00 -0.46 1.07
C GLU A 158 17.60 -0.60 1.66
N VAL A 159 17.00 0.48 2.20
CA VAL A 159 15.64 0.38 2.75
C VAL A 159 14.60 0.10 1.66
N PHE A 160 14.65 0.78 0.51
CA PHE A 160 13.69 0.50 -0.57
C PHE A 160 13.87 -0.90 -1.17
N ARG A 161 15.11 -1.39 -1.27
CA ARG A 161 15.36 -2.78 -1.65
C ARG A 161 14.76 -3.74 -0.64
N ALA A 162 14.94 -3.49 0.66
CA ALA A 162 14.38 -4.32 1.72
C ALA A 162 12.85 -4.36 1.66
N LEU A 163 12.19 -3.20 1.55
CA LEU A 163 10.73 -3.09 1.41
C LEU A 163 10.23 -3.87 0.19
N SER A 164 10.81 -3.65 -1.00
CA SER A 164 10.41 -4.39 -2.20
C SER A 164 10.53 -5.93 -2.06
N ASN A 165 11.43 -6.42 -1.21
CA ASN A 165 11.55 -7.85 -0.92
C ASN A 165 10.51 -8.33 0.12
N GLN A 166 10.14 -7.49 1.10
CA GLN A 166 9.07 -7.80 2.04
C GLN A 166 7.70 -7.80 1.35
N GLU A 167 7.42 -6.82 0.48
CA GLU A 167 6.16 -6.80 -0.28
C GLU A 167 6.02 -8.00 -1.22
N ARG A 168 7.14 -8.53 -1.76
CA ARG A 168 7.11 -9.83 -2.49
C ARG A 168 6.67 -10.99 -1.60
N ASN A 169 6.97 -10.96 -0.30
CA ASN A 169 6.52 -11.98 0.64
C ASN A 169 5.05 -11.76 1.02
N HIS A 170 4.60 -10.51 1.19
CA HIS A 170 3.18 -10.18 1.36
C HIS A 170 2.35 -10.67 0.19
N LEU A 171 2.77 -10.33 -1.04
CA LEU A 171 2.17 -10.79 -2.28
C LEU A 171 2.05 -12.31 -2.33
N LYS A 172 3.11 -13.06 -2.00
CA LYS A 172 3.06 -14.53 -1.97
C LYS A 172 2.02 -15.06 -0.98
N ARG A 173 1.96 -14.49 0.24
CA ARG A 173 1.00 -14.91 1.28
C ARG A 173 -0.44 -14.64 0.85
N LEU A 174 -0.71 -13.46 0.30
CA LEU A 174 -2.02 -13.07 -0.23
C LEU A 174 -2.45 -13.96 -1.40
N THR A 175 -1.55 -14.23 -2.35
CA THR A 175 -1.85 -15.09 -3.51
C THR A 175 -2.12 -16.53 -3.07
N ALA A 176 -1.39 -17.04 -2.07
CA ALA A 176 -1.65 -18.37 -1.50
C ALA A 176 -3.03 -18.44 -0.85
N ALA A 177 -3.42 -17.44 -0.05
CA ALA A 177 -4.75 -17.36 0.54
C ALA A 177 -5.86 -17.31 -0.53
N LEU A 178 -5.65 -16.53 -1.58
CA LEU A 178 -6.58 -16.44 -2.71
C LEU A 178 -6.75 -17.78 -3.43
N GLN A 179 -5.66 -18.54 -3.64
CA GLN A 179 -5.71 -19.87 -4.25
C GLN A 179 -6.51 -20.86 -3.40
N THR A 180 -6.36 -20.81 -2.07
CA THR A 180 -7.13 -21.65 -1.15
C THR A 180 -8.64 -21.39 -1.25
N LEU A 181 -9.08 -20.16 -1.52
CA LEU A 181 -10.51 -19.83 -1.69
C LEU A 181 -11.11 -20.32 -3.01
N ILE A 182 -10.28 -20.56 -4.02
CA ILE A 182 -10.71 -20.99 -5.36
C ILE A 182 -10.66 -22.53 -5.49
N SER A 183 -10.00 -23.20 -4.53
CA SER A 183 -9.83 -24.66 -4.49
C SER A 183 -11.06 -25.36 -3.90
#